data_AF-A0A2S6NNF1-F1
#
_entry.id   AF-A0A2S6NNF1-F1
#
_cell.length_a   1.000
_cell.length_b   1.000
_cell.length_c   1.000
_cell.angle_alpha   90.00
_cell.angle_beta   90.00
_cell.angle_gamma   90.00
#
_symmetry.space_group_name_H-M   'P 1'
#
loop_
_entity.id
_entity.type
_entity.pdbx_description
1 polymer ?
#
loop_
_entity_poly.entity_id
_entity_poly.type
_entity_poly.pdbx_seq_one_letter_code
_entity_poly.pdbx_strand_id
1 'polypeptide(L)'
;MPQSSALPTYSAIYAFGDSLSDAGNLSNLTTLAGSTEPVSPPYFTQHYGLISGNVFSNGPTWVQDLSTALGLGTLAPTLAGGTDFAYGGAETGPTALNAGDLQLQAISLPAQLAEFKARVPAPSANALYTLSVGSNDLLGILAAPGLTATQQTNDVNAAVGNEVSFVSQLIKDGAKNLLVMNVPDLGKTPEVTQGLANGSNMPSAQLINEASQLSSLYDTTLASDLASLAATSGTKIGIVDSYALVDNAVADPAAYGLTNVTTPVWSGNYTSASSGTLATTDLATQDQYLFWDHLHPTETGHLALAQQAEQVLSGTPPLTVANATTGASVPAAGEPYTSPVSGPEQAYTAVTADRLNITASTPDWFLHGGAGGGSMTVASGTNVLQADGGSWIFTGGSGVDSFGVDIRGDTAATATAIVNFHAGDSATILGVTPADFDLCWHDGHGPGGHTGLTLYATGPDGPTASLTLAGLTSGALSNGQLTVTSGTMDGTPCYTIHANA
;
A
#
# COMPACT_ATOMS: atom_id res chain seq x y z
N MET A 1 -11.19 4.76 -14.82
CA MET A 1 -10.02 5.39 -14.18
C MET A 1 -9.94 6.83 -14.69
N PRO A 2 -10.16 7.85 -13.85
CA PRO A 2 -9.80 9.21 -14.22
C PRO A 2 -8.27 9.26 -14.44
N GLN A 3 -7.82 9.95 -15.48
CA GLN A 3 -6.40 10.03 -15.84
C GLN A 3 -5.60 10.62 -14.67
N SER A 4 -4.77 9.77 -14.05
CA SER A 4 -3.63 10.18 -13.25
C SER A 4 -2.71 11.08 -14.10
N SER A 5 -2.03 12.01 -13.45
CA SER A 5 -0.93 12.78 -14.04
C SER A 5 0.03 11.84 -14.80
N ALA A 6 0.48 12.24 -15.99
CA ALA A 6 1.29 11.35 -16.83
C ALA A 6 2.57 10.92 -16.09
N LEU A 7 2.76 9.61 -15.93
CA LEU A 7 3.97 9.02 -15.35
C LEU A 7 5.23 9.57 -16.05
N PRO A 8 6.36 9.73 -15.33
CA PRO A 8 7.61 10.12 -15.97
C PRO A 8 8.05 9.09 -17.02
N THR A 9 8.65 9.57 -18.10
CA THR A 9 9.21 8.70 -19.14
C THR A 9 10.63 8.30 -18.82
N TYR A 10 10.88 7.00 -18.67
CA TYR A 10 12.22 6.44 -18.49
C TYR A 10 12.74 5.80 -19.77
N SER A 11 14.06 5.68 -19.90
CA SER A 11 14.68 5.01 -21.06
C SER A 11 14.77 3.49 -20.92
N ALA A 12 14.76 3.00 -19.69
CA ALA A 12 14.87 1.58 -19.32
C ALA A 12 14.52 1.41 -17.82
N ILE A 13 14.28 0.17 -17.41
CA ILE A 13 14.35 -0.28 -16.01
C ILE A 13 15.56 -1.20 -15.85
N TYR A 14 16.35 -0.96 -14.82
CA TYR A 14 17.34 -1.91 -14.32
C TYR A 14 16.88 -2.38 -12.93
N ALA A 15 16.43 -3.63 -12.84
CA ALA A 15 15.88 -4.19 -11.60
C ALA A 15 16.91 -5.03 -10.87
N PHE A 16 16.93 -4.92 -9.54
CA PHE A 16 17.84 -5.62 -8.64
C PHE A 16 17.07 -6.11 -7.43
N GLY A 17 17.55 -7.17 -6.79
CA GLY A 17 16.95 -7.67 -5.57
C GLY A 17 16.73 -9.18 -5.56
N ASP A 18 15.64 -9.59 -4.94
CA ASP A 18 15.33 -10.98 -4.63
C ASP A 18 14.10 -11.53 -5.40
N SER A 19 13.43 -12.53 -4.83
CA SER A 19 12.28 -13.22 -5.41
C SER A 19 11.07 -12.32 -5.64
N LEU A 20 10.94 -11.20 -4.91
CA LEU A 20 9.87 -10.23 -5.17
C LEU A 20 10.05 -9.50 -6.51
N SER A 21 11.26 -9.50 -7.08
CA SER A 21 11.56 -8.85 -8.36
C SER A 21 11.97 -9.83 -9.46
N ASP A 22 12.53 -11.00 -9.12
CA ASP A 22 13.09 -11.98 -10.05
C ASP A 22 12.10 -12.42 -11.15
N ALA A 23 12.37 -11.98 -12.38
CA ALA A 23 11.64 -12.33 -13.60
C ALA A 23 12.07 -13.70 -14.21
N GLY A 24 12.95 -14.44 -13.52
CA GLY A 24 13.33 -15.82 -13.82
C GLY A 24 14.83 -16.07 -13.99
N ASN A 25 15.70 -15.22 -13.46
CA ASN A 25 17.13 -15.51 -13.38
C ASN A 25 17.40 -16.76 -12.53
N LEU A 26 16.80 -16.88 -11.35
CA LEU A 26 17.05 -18.07 -10.51
C LEU A 26 16.58 -19.34 -11.22
N SER A 27 15.39 -19.34 -11.81
CA SER A 27 14.87 -20.51 -12.51
C SER A 27 15.72 -20.89 -13.72
N ASN A 28 16.21 -19.91 -14.49
CA ASN A 28 17.15 -20.18 -15.58
C ASN A 28 18.50 -20.73 -15.08
N LEU A 29 19.04 -20.18 -13.99
CA LEU A 29 20.30 -20.64 -13.40
C LEU A 29 20.20 -22.08 -12.88
N THR A 30 19.17 -22.37 -12.11
CA THR A 30 18.97 -23.65 -11.42
C THR A 30 18.51 -24.76 -12.37
N THR A 31 17.82 -24.43 -13.46
CA THR A 31 17.53 -25.37 -14.56
C THR A 31 18.82 -25.95 -15.17
N LEU A 32 19.87 -25.15 -15.32
CA LEU A 32 21.17 -25.63 -15.81
C LEU A 32 21.85 -26.59 -14.82
N ALA A 33 21.53 -26.47 -13.53
CA ALA A 33 22.00 -27.37 -12.47
C ALA A 33 21.13 -28.64 -12.34
N GLY A 34 20.02 -28.75 -13.06
CA GLY A 34 19.14 -29.93 -13.10
C GLY A 34 17.93 -29.88 -12.16
N SER A 35 17.73 -28.77 -11.44
CA SER A 35 16.62 -28.58 -10.50
C SER A 35 16.07 -27.16 -10.64
N THR A 36 15.02 -26.95 -11.43
CA THR A 36 14.46 -25.61 -11.66
C THR A 36 13.77 -25.06 -10.41
N GLU A 37 14.10 -23.84 -10.00
CA GLU A 37 13.52 -23.15 -8.84
C GLU A 37 13.09 -21.71 -9.22
N PRO A 38 11.81 -21.31 -9.00
CA PRO A 38 10.72 -22.13 -8.48
C PRO A 38 10.23 -23.15 -9.53
N VAL A 39 9.71 -24.30 -9.07
CA VAL A 39 9.13 -25.34 -9.94
C VAL A 39 7.77 -24.89 -10.47
N SER A 40 7.60 -24.86 -11.80
CA SER A 40 6.30 -24.62 -12.45
C SER A 40 5.79 -25.88 -13.14
N PRO A 41 4.47 -26.20 -13.06
CA PRO A 41 3.46 -25.61 -12.17
C PRO A 41 3.72 -25.94 -10.67
N PRO A 42 3.15 -25.16 -9.71
CA PRO A 42 2.09 -24.18 -9.92
C PRO A 42 2.55 -22.73 -10.12
N TYR A 43 3.82 -22.41 -9.92
CA TYR A 43 4.34 -21.04 -10.11
C TYR A 43 4.20 -20.58 -11.55
N PHE A 44 4.08 -19.28 -11.75
CA PHE A 44 3.92 -18.68 -13.07
C PHE A 44 5.19 -18.82 -13.92
N THR A 45 5.01 -19.13 -15.21
CA THR A 45 6.07 -19.15 -16.23
C THR A 45 5.86 -17.98 -17.19
N GLN A 46 6.78 -17.02 -17.18
CA GLN A 46 6.83 -15.96 -18.17
C GLN A 46 7.68 -16.38 -19.38
N HIS A 47 7.20 -16.09 -20.58
CA HIS A 47 7.91 -16.37 -21.82
C HIS A 47 8.60 -15.11 -22.39
N TYR A 48 9.88 -15.24 -22.73
CA TYR A 48 10.74 -14.21 -23.32
C TYR A 48 11.25 -14.66 -24.70
N GLY A 49 10.32 -15.10 -25.56
CA GLY A 49 10.64 -15.75 -26.83
C GLY A 49 10.97 -17.24 -26.64
N LEU A 50 12.22 -17.64 -26.88
CA LEU A 50 12.65 -19.04 -26.76
C LEU A 50 13.09 -19.42 -25.34
N ILE A 51 13.30 -18.42 -24.48
CA ILE A 51 13.67 -18.60 -23.07
C ILE A 51 12.44 -18.30 -22.23
N SER A 52 12.24 -19.06 -21.17
CA SER A 52 11.19 -18.83 -20.19
C SER A 52 11.83 -18.63 -18.81
N GLY A 53 11.13 -17.96 -17.92
CA GLY A 53 11.51 -17.80 -16.53
C GLY A 53 10.31 -18.12 -15.64
N ASN A 54 10.54 -18.93 -14.61
CA ASN A 54 9.56 -19.10 -13.54
C ASN A 54 9.80 -18.02 -12.48
N VAL A 55 8.72 -17.43 -11.96
CA VAL A 55 8.74 -16.37 -10.94
C VAL A 55 8.07 -16.84 -9.65
N PHE A 56 8.33 -16.18 -8.53
CA PHE A 56 7.84 -16.56 -7.20
C PHE A 56 6.41 -16.09 -6.93
N SER A 57 5.51 -16.20 -7.92
CA SER A 57 4.09 -15.85 -7.78
C SER A 57 3.24 -16.64 -8.77
N ASN A 58 1.94 -16.38 -8.83
CA ASN A 58 1.02 -16.87 -9.86
C ASN A 58 0.83 -15.93 -11.05
N GLY A 59 1.49 -14.78 -11.05
CA GLY A 59 1.58 -13.86 -12.17
C GLY A 59 2.90 -13.10 -12.19
N PRO A 60 3.02 -12.05 -13.03
CA PRO A 60 4.20 -11.20 -13.08
C PRO A 60 4.53 -10.54 -11.73
N THR A 61 5.81 -10.23 -11.51
CA THR A 61 6.25 -9.46 -10.33
C THR A 61 5.91 -7.98 -10.48
N TRP A 62 5.89 -7.24 -9.35
CA TRP A 62 5.55 -5.81 -9.32
C TRP A 62 6.39 -4.98 -10.31
N VAL A 63 7.66 -5.34 -10.49
CA VAL A 63 8.58 -4.62 -11.37
C VAL A 63 8.36 -4.96 -12.85
N GLN A 64 7.86 -6.17 -13.16
CA GLN A 64 7.41 -6.53 -14.50
C GLN A 64 6.14 -5.74 -14.89
N ASP A 65 5.19 -5.60 -13.97
CA ASP A 65 3.99 -4.80 -14.16
C ASP A 65 4.31 -3.31 -14.29
N LEU A 66 5.16 -2.78 -13.42
CA LEU A 66 5.63 -1.40 -13.48
C LEU A 66 6.32 -1.09 -14.82
N SER A 67 7.15 -2.01 -15.33
CA SER A 67 7.79 -1.87 -16.65
C SER A 67 6.76 -1.73 -17.77
N THR A 68 5.68 -2.51 -17.71
CA THR A 68 4.58 -2.44 -18.66
C THR A 68 3.80 -1.12 -18.53
N ALA A 69 3.48 -0.70 -17.31
CA ALA A 69 2.77 0.55 -17.03
C ALA A 69 3.56 1.80 -17.50
N LEU A 70 4.89 1.77 -17.37
CA LEU A 70 5.79 2.82 -17.88
C LEU A 70 6.01 2.77 -19.40
N GLY A 71 5.41 1.81 -20.10
CA GLY A 71 5.52 1.67 -21.56
C GLY A 71 6.87 1.13 -22.04
N LEU A 72 7.65 0.50 -21.17
CA LEU A 72 8.94 -0.12 -21.49
C LEU A 72 8.79 -1.56 -21.98
N GLY A 73 7.60 -2.15 -21.81
CA GLY A 73 7.27 -3.51 -22.21
C GLY A 73 7.65 -4.55 -21.16
N THR A 74 7.60 -5.83 -21.55
CA THR A 74 7.90 -6.95 -20.67
C THR A 74 9.36 -6.91 -20.22
N LEU A 75 9.57 -6.77 -18.91
CA LEU A 75 10.88 -6.87 -18.30
C LEU A 75 11.36 -8.33 -18.29
N ALA A 76 12.53 -8.56 -18.89
CA ALA A 76 13.12 -9.90 -19.00
C ALA A 76 14.34 -10.05 -18.08
N PRO A 77 14.61 -11.27 -17.57
CA PRO A 77 15.79 -11.57 -16.77
C PRO A 77 17.08 -11.46 -17.60
N THR A 78 18.19 -11.12 -16.96
CA THR A 78 19.51 -10.98 -17.61
C THR A 78 20.00 -12.26 -18.27
N LEU A 79 19.63 -13.44 -17.74
CA LEU A 79 19.91 -14.73 -18.35
C LEU A 79 19.09 -14.98 -19.64
N ALA A 80 18.01 -14.22 -19.86
CA ALA A 80 17.28 -14.15 -21.12
C ALA A 80 17.68 -12.94 -21.99
N GLY A 81 18.70 -12.17 -21.58
CA GLY A 81 19.19 -10.99 -22.29
C GLY A 81 18.47 -9.68 -21.95
N GLY A 82 17.64 -9.67 -20.91
CA GLY A 82 16.97 -8.47 -20.41
C GLY A 82 17.77 -7.69 -19.37
N THR A 83 17.05 -6.87 -18.59
CA THR A 83 17.61 -5.89 -17.65
C THR A 83 17.13 -6.06 -16.22
N ASP A 84 16.54 -7.22 -15.89
CA ASP A 84 16.33 -7.65 -14.52
C ASP A 84 17.50 -8.52 -14.03
N PHE A 85 18.19 -8.02 -13.01
CA PHE A 85 19.34 -8.61 -12.34
C PHE A 85 18.97 -9.27 -11.00
N ALA A 86 17.71 -9.28 -10.59
CA ALA A 86 17.26 -9.90 -9.36
C ALA A 86 17.35 -11.44 -9.44
N TYR A 87 17.59 -12.09 -8.30
CA TYR A 87 17.64 -13.55 -8.17
C TYR A 87 16.87 -13.96 -6.90
N GLY A 88 15.95 -14.91 -7.01
CA GLY A 88 15.25 -15.45 -5.84
C GLY A 88 16.19 -15.92 -4.74
N GLY A 89 15.89 -15.56 -3.49
CA GLY A 89 16.72 -15.85 -2.33
C GLY A 89 17.94 -14.95 -2.15
N ALA A 90 18.14 -13.91 -2.97
CA ALA A 90 19.24 -12.98 -2.79
C ALA A 90 19.14 -12.23 -1.46
N GLU A 91 20.29 -12.14 -0.78
CA GLU A 91 20.48 -11.30 0.40
C GLU A 91 21.24 -10.02 0.03
N THR A 92 21.22 -9.03 0.93
CA THR A 92 21.86 -7.71 0.70
C THR A 92 23.37 -7.81 0.49
N GLY A 93 24.02 -8.84 1.04
CA GLY A 93 25.46 -9.05 0.99
C GLY A 93 25.97 -9.77 2.25
N PRO A 94 27.29 -9.81 2.48
CA PRO A 94 27.85 -10.44 3.67
C PRO A 94 27.46 -9.71 4.96
N THR A 95 26.95 -10.45 5.94
CA THR A 95 26.67 -10.09 7.32
C THR A 95 27.37 -11.06 8.28
N ALA A 96 27.19 -10.92 9.59
CA ALA A 96 27.79 -11.86 10.53
C ALA A 96 27.19 -13.27 10.39
N LEU A 97 25.96 -13.37 9.88
CA LEU A 97 25.24 -14.63 9.76
C LEU A 97 25.60 -15.40 8.48
N ASN A 98 25.73 -14.73 7.34
CA ASN A 98 25.78 -15.36 6.02
C ASN A 98 27.16 -15.25 5.30
N ALA A 99 28.17 -14.59 5.90
CA ALA A 99 29.43 -14.29 5.20
C ALA A 99 30.20 -15.54 4.72
N GLY A 100 29.92 -16.71 5.30
CA GLY A 100 30.51 -17.99 4.87
C GLY A 100 29.75 -18.72 3.77
N ASP A 101 28.54 -18.27 3.41
CA ASP A 101 27.69 -18.94 2.42
C ASP A 101 28.00 -18.44 1.01
N LEU A 102 28.85 -19.19 0.31
CA LEU A 102 29.28 -18.84 -1.05
C LEU A 102 28.16 -18.91 -2.10
N GLN A 103 27.08 -19.66 -1.84
CA GLN A 103 25.96 -19.75 -2.78
C GLN A 103 25.10 -18.50 -2.68
N LEU A 104 24.76 -18.07 -1.45
CA LEU A 104 24.08 -16.80 -1.21
C LEU A 104 24.90 -15.61 -1.73
N GLN A 105 26.22 -15.60 -1.49
CA GLN A 105 27.08 -14.54 -2.00
C GLN A 105 27.21 -14.51 -3.53
N ALA A 106 26.85 -15.59 -4.24
CA ALA A 106 26.88 -15.61 -5.71
C ALA A 106 25.66 -14.94 -6.35
N ILE A 107 24.58 -14.73 -5.60
CA ILE A 107 23.34 -14.09 -6.06
C ILE A 107 23.01 -12.79 -5.32
N SER A 108 23.78 -12.43 -4.29
CA SER A 108 23.58 -11.22 -3.48
C SER A 108 23.79 -9.93 -4.29
N LEU A 109 23.36 -8.79 -3.73
CA LEU A 109 23.49 -7.48 -4.40
C LEU A 109 24.92 -7.19 -4.95
N PRO A 110 26.02 -7.47 -4.23
CA PRO A 110 27.37 -7.33 -4.80
C PRO A 110 27.59 -8.11 -6.12
N ALA A 111 27.05 -9.32 -6.23
CA ALA A 111 27.14 -10.13 -7.44
C ALA A 111 26.27 -9.55 -8.56
N GLN A 112 25.05 -9.13 -8.25
CA GLN A 112 24.15 -8.46 -9.20
C GLN A 112 24.76 -7.17 -9.73
N LEU A 113 25.43 -6.39 -8.88
CA LEU A 113 26.14 -5.16 -9.28
C LEU A 113 27.29 -5.47 -10.25
N ALA A 114 28.05 -6.53 -9.98
CA ALA A 114 29.14 -6.95 -10.84
C ALA A 114 28.62 -7.39 -12.22
N GLU A 115 27.52 -8.15 -12.26
CA GLU A 115 26.85 -8.53 -13.51
C GLU A 115 26.34 -7.30 -14.27
N PHE A 116 25.69 -6.36 -13.58
CA PHE A 116 25.22 -5.12 -14.17
C PHE A 116 26.33 -4.30 -14.80
N LYS A 117 27.45 -4.10 -14.10
CA LYS A 117 28.61 -3.38 -14.64
C LYS A 117 29.21 -4.06 -15.86
N ALA A 118 29.18 -5.39 -15.92
CA ALA A 118 29.67 -6.14 -17.07
C ALA A 118 28.74 -6.01 -18.29
N ARG A 119 27.43 -6.02 -18.09
CA ARG A 119 26.42 -6.01 -19.17
C ARG A 119 26.04 -4.61 -19.64
N VAL A 120 26.08 -3.63 -18.74
CA VAL A 120 25.62 -2.25 -18.97
C VAL A 120 26.77 -1.29 -18.67
N PRO A 121 27.82 -1.23 -19.52
CA PRO A 121 29.02 -0.43 -19.26
C PRO A 121 28.77 1.08 -19.28
N ALA A 122 27.65 1.52 -19.85
CA ALA A 122 27.23 2.93 -19.92
C ALA A 122 25.74 3.02 -19.56
N PRO A 123 25.39 2.92 -18.26
CA PRO A 123 24.00 2.90 -17.84
C PRO A 123 23.36 4.29 -18.01
N SER A 124 22.09 4.32 -18.43
CA SER A 124 21.40 5.58 -18.73
C SER A 124 21.05 6.34 -17.45
N ALA A 125 21.38 7.63 -17.40
CA ALA A 125 20.93 8.52 -16.33
C ALA A 125 19.40 8.72 -16.33
N ASN A 126 18.72 8.50 -17.47
CA ASN A 126 17.25 8.55 -17.59
C ASN A 126 16.58 7.18 -17.39
N ALA A 127 17.33 6.14 -16.99
CA ALA A 127 16.72 4.89 -16.56
C ALA A 127 16.14 5.02 -15.15
N LEU A 128 15.22 4.12 -14.83
CA LEU A 128 14.75 3.84 -13.49
C LEU A 128 15.53 2.63 -12.94
N TYR A 129 16.06 2.76 -11.73
CA TYR A 129 16.79 1.69 -11.04
C TYR A 129 15.95 1.23 -9.86
N THR A 130 15.50 -0.02 -9.88
CA THR A 130 14.59 -0.55 -8.86
C THR A 130 15.30 -1.56 -7.96
N LEU A 131 15.04 -1.51 -6.65
CA LEU A 131 15.57 -2.45 -5.67
C LEU A 131 14.45 -3.03 -4.81
N SER A 132 14.52 -4.33 -4.50
CA SER A 132 13.71 -5.01 -3.49
C SER A 132 14.52 -6.15 -2.87
N VAL A 133 15.03 -5.99 -1.65
CA VAL A 133 15.86 -6.98 -0.97
C VAL A 133 15.75 -6.82 0.56
N GLY A 134 16.31 -7.75 1.32
CA GLY A 134 16.45 -7.65 2.78
C GLY A 134 15.58 -8.63 3.54
N SER A 135 14.45 -9.07 2.96
CA SER A 135 13.58 -10.07 3.59
C SER A 135 14.30 -11.39 3.84
N ASN A 136 15.18 -11.83 2.93
CA ASN A 136 15.99 -13.04 3.11
C ASN A 136 16.97 -12.90 4.28
N ASP A 137 17.63 -11.73 4.43
CA ASP A 137 18.52 -11.44 5.57
C ASP A 137 17.74 -11.55 6.89
N LEU A 138 16.55 -10.94 6.97
CA LEU A 138 15.69 -10.99 8.16
C LEU A 138 15.18 -12.41 8.46
N LEU A 139 14.78 -13.18 7.45
CA LEU A 139 14.39 -14.58 7.63
C LEU A 139 15.57 -15.42 8.12
N GLY A 140 16.79 -15.16 7.64
CA GLY A 140 18.01 -15.77 8.17
C GLY A 140 18.19 -15.48 9.66
N ILE A 141 18.00 -14.23 10.08
CA ILE A 141 18.09 -13.82 11.49
C ILE A 141 17.04 -14.56 12.35
N LEU A 142 15.80 -14.66 11.87
CA LEU A 142 14.71 -15.37 12.55
C LEU A 142 14.94 -16.89 12.63
N ALA A 143 15.58 -17.46 11.62
CA ALA A 143 15.95 -18.87 11.56
C ALA A 143 17.11 -19.24 12.50
N ALA A 144 17.97 -18.27 12.82
CA ALA A 144 19.20 -18.48 13.57
C ALA A 144 18.93 -18.66 15.09
N PRO A 145 19.15 -19.86 15.66
CA PRO A 145 18.87 -20.08 17.06
C PRO A 145 19.89 -19.37 17.96
N GLY A 146 19.40 -18.70 19.00
CA GLY A 146 20.23 -18.18 20.10
C GLY A 146 20.96 -16.87 19.82
N LEU A 147 20.57 -16.13 18.77
CA LEU A 147 21.00 -14.74 18.63
C LEU A 147 20.43 -13.88 19.77
N THR A 148 21.27 -13.03 20.34
CA THR A 148 20.82 -11.97 21.25
C THR A 148 20.20 -10.82 20.46
N ALA A 149 19.31 -10.04 21.08
CA ALA A 149 18.71 -8.86 20.45
C ALA A 149 19.76 -7.87 19.88
N THR A 150 20.90 -7.73 20.55
CA THR A 150 22.03 -6.92 20.04
C THR A 150 22.64 -7.51 18.78
N GLN A 151 22.81 -8.83 18.69
CA GLN A 151 23.33 -9.47 17.48
C GLN A 151 22.36 -9.33 16.32
N GLN A 152 21.05 -9.53 16.55
CA GLN A 152 20.02 -9.32 15.54
C GLN A 152 20.04 -7.88 15.02
N THR A 153 20.05 -6.90 15.93
CA THR A 153 20.13 -5.46 15.57
C THR A 153 21.38 -5.16 14.74
N ASN A 154 22.55 -5.72 15.12
CA ASN A 154 23.78 -5.51 14.37
C ASN A 154 23.72 -6.13 12.96
N ASP A 155 23.07 -7.29 12.82
CA ASP A 155 22.94 -7.97 11.53
C ASP A 155 21.95 -7.25 10.61
N VAL A 156 20.82 -6.76 11.14
CA VAL A 156 19.88 -5.86 10.43
C VAL A 156 20.62 -4.61 9.93
N ASN A 157 21.38 -3.94 10.80
CA ASN A 157 22.13 -2.75 10.41
C ASN A 157 23.21 -3.04 9.36
N ALA A 158 23.82 -4.23 9.39
CA ALA A 158 24.78 -4.65 8.36
C ALA A 158 24.08 -4.86 7.01
N ALA A 159 22.89 -5.48 7.01
CA ALA A 159 22.09 -5.69 5.81
C ALA A 159 21.65 -4.36 5.18
N VAL A 160 21.09 -3.44 5.98
CA VAL A 160 20.77 -2.08 5.51
C VAL A 160 22.01 -1.36 4.98
N GLY A 161 23.15 -1.47 5.66
CA GLY A 161 24.42 -0.89 5.22
C GLY A 161 24.89 -1.42 3.87
N ASN A 162 24.65 -2.71 3.57
CA ASN A 162 24.95 -3.31 2.28
C ASN A 162 24.05 -2.73 1.17
N GLU A 163 22.74 -2.64 1.41
CA GLU A 163 21.79 -2.07 0.45
C GLU A 163 22.08 -0.59 0.16
N VAL A 164 22.30 0.23 1.20
CA VAL A 164 22.66 1.65 1.06
C VAL A 164 23.99 1.80 0.30
N SER A 165 24.95 0.91 0.52
CA SER A 165 26.22 0.91 -0.22
C SER A 165 26.03 0.59 -1.70
N PHE A 166 25.14 -0.35 -2.03
CA PHE A 166 24.77 -0.67 -3.41
C PHE A 166 24.13 0.54 -4.09
N VAL A 167 23.13 1.17 -3.44
CA VAL A 167 22.48 2.38 -3.95
C VAL A 167 23.47 3.53 -4.15
N SER A 168 24.35 3.75 -3.17
CA SER A 168 25.43 4.74 -3.27
C SER A 168 26.34 4.48 -4.48
N GLN A 169 26.61 3.21 -4.77
CA GLN A 169 27.43 2.83 -5.92
C GLN A 169 26.71 3.06 -7.25
N LEU A 170 25.42 2.75 -7.36
CA LEU A 170 24.61 3.10 -8.55
C LEU A 170 24.62 4.62 -8.80
N ILE A 171 24.49 5.44 -7.76
CA ILE A 171 24.55 6.90 -7.86
C ILE A 171 25.92 7.37 -8.38
N LYS A 172 27.01 6.80 -7.87
CA LYS A 172 28.38 7.07 -8.36
C LYS A 172 28.55 6.66 -9.82
N ASP A 173 27.89 5.59 -10.23
CA ASP A 173 27.91 5.08 -11.60
C ASP A 173 26.93 5.83 -12.53
N GLY A 174 26.20 6.84 -12.02
CA GLY A 174 25.43 7.80 -12.80
C GLY A 174 23.91 7.67 -12.70
N ALA A 175 23.38 6.78 -11.87
CA ALA A 175 21.93 6.66 -11.64
C ALA A 175 21.35 7.97 -11.07
N LYS A 176 20.16 8.36 -11.55
CA LYS A 176 19.46 9.59 -11.11
C LYS A 176 18.02 9.38 -10.63
N ASN A 177 17.41 8.24 -10.96
CA ASN A 177 16.05 7.89 -10.56
C ASN A 177 16.10 6.49 -9.96
N LEU A 178 15.98 6.41 -8.64
CA LEU A 178 15.93 5.16 -7.91
C LEU A 178 14.56 5.00 -7.27
N LEU A 179 14.10 3.76 -7.22
CA LEU A 179 12.90 3.35 -6.53
C LEU A 179 13.22 2.10 -5.71
N VAL A 180 13.17 2.23 -4.39
CA VAL A 180 13.53 1.17 -3.45
C VAL A 180 12.26 0.69 -2.77
N MET A 181 12.01 -0.62 -2.78
CA MET A 181 10.96 -1.24 -1.98
C MET A 181 11.55 -1.63 -0.63
N ASN A 182 10.96 -1.13 0.45
CA ASN A 182 11.31 -1.55 1.81
C ASN A 182 10.81 -2.99 2.06
N VAL A 183 11.17 -3.61 3.18
CA VAL A 183 10.72 -4.99 3.44
C VAL A 183 9.25 -5.00 3.90
N PRO A 184 8.44 -5.99 3.52
CA PRO A 184 7.08 -6.10 4.04
C PRO A 184 7.08 -6.41 5.54
N ASP A 185 5.95 -6.21 6.24
CA ASP A 185 5.80 -6.73 7.61
C ASP A 185 5.84 -8.26 7.59
N LEU A 186 7.04 -8.82 7.83
CA LEU A 186 7.25 -10.26 7.81
C LEU A 186 6.41 -10.97 8.87
N GLY A 187 6.06 -10.29 9.97
CA GLY A 187 5.18 -10.85 11.00
C GLY A 187 3.78 -11.19 10.50
N LYS A 188 3.36 -10.66 9.35
CA LYS A 188 2.07 -10.94 8.70
C LYS A 188 2.16 -11.97 7.58
N THR A 189 3.35 -12.46 7.25
CA THR A 189 3.51 -13.51 6.24
C THR A 189 3.11 -14.88 6.80
N PRO A 190 2.55 -15.79 5.97
CA PRO A 190 2.33 -17.18 6.40
C PRO A 190 3.60 -17.89 6.89
N GLU A 191 4.77 -17.58 6.31
CA GLU A 191 6.09 -18.11 6.67
C GLU A 191 6.39 -17.88 8.16
N VAL A 192 6.11 -16.68 8.67
CA VAL A 192 6.31 -16.34 10.08
C VAL A 192 5.11 -16.77 10.93
N THR A 193 3.88 -16.49 10.51
CA THR A 193 2.68 -16.77 11.33
C THR A 193 2.46 -18.26 11.57
N GLN A 194 2.97 -19.13 10.69
CA GLN A 194 2.95 -20.59 10.86
C GLN A 194 4.23 -21.15 11.51
N GLY A 195 5.21 -20.30 11.84
CA GLY A 195 6.47 -20.72 12.46
C GLY A 195 7.41 -21.49 11.53
N LEU A 196 7.30 -21.29 10.22
CA LEU A 196 8.19 -21.90 9.22
C LEU A 196 9.55 -21.22 9.21
N ALA A 197 9.57 -19.88 9.38
CA ALA A 197 10.79 -19.07 9.40
C ALA A 197 11.83 -19.53 10.43
N ASN A 198 11.40 -20.10 11.57
CA ASN A 198 12.30 -20.62 12.60
C ASN A 198 12.30 -22.16 12.69
N GLY A 199 11.67 -22.84 11.75
CA GLY A 199 11.55 -24.30 11.69
C GLY A 199 10.71 -24.94 12.80
N SER A 200 9.97 -24.16 13.59
CA SER A 200 9.11 -24.69 14.66
C SER A 200 7.82 -25.34 14.14
N ASN A 201 7.36 -24.93 12.95
CA ASN A 201 6.09 -25.32 12.35
C ASN A 201 4.90 -25.12 13.30
N MET A 202 4.98 -24.11 14.18
CA MET A 202 3.91 -23.76 15.12
C MET A 202 3.78 -22.24 15.23
N PRO A 203 2.55 -21.70 15.23
CA PRO A 203 2.32 -20.28 15.45
C PRO A 203 2.89 -19.78 16.77
N SER A 204 3.56 -18.63 16.74
CA SER A 204 4.17 -18.00 17.91
C SER A 204 3.99 -16.49 17.86
N ALA A 205 3.24 -15.94 18.82
CA ALA A 205 3.09 -14.48 18.96
C ALA A 205 4.44 -13.78 19.20
N GLN A 206 5.39 -14.47 19.84
CA GLN A 206 6.74 -13.93 20.01
C GLN A 206 7.47 -13.80 18.68
N LEU A 207 7.43 -14.83 17.84
CA LEU A 207 8.08 -14.82 16.52
C LEU A 207 7.44 -13.79 15.60
N ILE A 208 6.11 -13.67 15.62
CA ILE A 208 5.36 -12.66 14.86
C ILE A 208 5.82 -11.25 15.26
N ASN A 209 5.81 -10.93 16.56
CA ASN A 209 6.23 -9.62 17.04
C ASN A 209 7.70 -9.32 16.73
N GLU A 210 8.57 -10.32 16.85
CA GLU A 210 9.99 -10.20 16.54
C GLU A 210 10.22 -9.91 15.06
N ALA A 211 9.53 -10.62 14.16
CA ALA A 211 9.61 -10.39 12.72
C ALA A 211 9.12 -8.99 12.32
N SER A 212 7.98 -8.52 12.85
CA SER A 212 7.49 -7.15 12.61
C SER A 212 8.48 -6.10 13.13
N GLN A 213 9.09 -6.33 14.31
CA GLN A 213 10.09 -5.42 14.88
C GLN A 213 11.37 -5.35 14.05
N LEU A 214 11.87 -6.48 13.55
CA LEU A 214 13.05 -6.51 12.68
C LEU A 214 12.76 -5.84 11.33
N SER A 215 11.58 -6.06 10.76
CA SER A 215 11.14 -5.42 9.51
C SER A 215 11.05 -3.91 9.68
N SER A 216 10.39 -3.44 10.74
CA SER A 216 10.31 -2.01 11.07
C SER A 216 11.69 -1.38 11.34
N LEU A 217 12.60 -2.10 12.04
CA LEU A 217 13.97 -1.63 12.26
C LEU A 217 14.73 -1.49 10.94
N TYR A 218 14.63 -2.47 10.04
CA TYR A 218 15.26 -2.43 8.73
C TYR A 218 14.79 -1.20 7.95
N ASP A 219 13.47 -1.03 7.84
CA ASP A 219 12.85 0.00 7.02
C ASP A 219 13.09 1.41 7.55
N THR A 220 12.98 1.62 8.86
CA THR A 220 13.23 2.93 9.48
C THR A 220 14.69 3.36 9.31
N THR A 221 15.62 2.41 9.42
CA THR A 221 17.06 2.66 9.19
C THR A 221 17.34 2.95 7.71
N LEU A 222 16.79 2.13 6.80
CA LEU A 222 16.94 2.29 5.36
C LEU A 222 16.39 3.64 4.88
N ALA A 223 15.18 4.02 5.31
CA ALA A 223 14.55 5.28 4.92
C ALA A 223 15.39 6.49 5.36
N SER A 224 15.92 6.47 6.59
CA SER A 224 16.81 7.52 7.11
C SER A 224 18.09 7.67 6.27
N ASP A 225 18.73 6.55 5.94
CA ASP A 225 19.99 6.54 5.20
C ASP A 225 19.80 6.92 3.73
N LEU A 226 18.73 6.44 3.09
CA LEU A 226 18.35 6.83 1.72
C LEU A 226 17.99 8.31 1.64
N ALA A 227 17.27 8.87 2.62
CA ALA A 227 16.97 10.30 2.67
C ALA A 227 18.25 11.14 2.76
N SER A 228 19.21 10.71 3.60
CA SER A 228 20.52 11.35 3.71
C SER A 228 21.31 11.28 2.40
N LEU A 229 21.25 10.14 1.71
CA LEU A 229 21.91 9.94 0.43
C LEU A 229 21.27 10.76 -0.70
N ALA A 230 19.94 10.86 -0.74
CA ALA A 230 19.21 11.71 -1.67
C ALA A 230 19.58 13.18 -1.48
N ALA A 231 19.59 13.67 -0.23
CA ALA A 231 19.91 15.06 0.11
C ALA A 231 21.34 15.45 -0.29
N THR A 232 22.31 14.54 -0.10
CA THR A 232 23.73 14.81 -0.40
C THR A 232 24.08 14.66 -1.88
N SER A 233 23.40 13.77 -2.61
CA SER A 233 23.68 13.51 -4.03
C SER A 233 22.79 14.31 -4.99
N GLY A 234 21.66 14.84 -4.52
CA GLY A 234 20.61 15.43 -5.36
C GLY A 234 19.87 14.40 -6.23
N THR A 235 19.99 13.12 -5.91
CA THR A 235 19.35 12.02 -6.64
C THR A 235 17.90 11.85 -6.20
N LYS A 236 17.01 11.50 -7.14
CA LYS A 236 15.63 11.15 -6.80
C LYS A 236 15.60 9.71 -6.32
N ILE A 237 15.23 9.51 -5.05
CA ILE A 237 15.05 8.19 -4.46
C ILE A 237 13.62 8.15 -3.92
N GLY A 238 12.78 7.31 -4.53
CA GLY A 238 11.45 6.99 -4.03
C GLY A 238 11.48 5.71 -3.20
N ILE A 239 10.59 5.61 -2.21
CA ILE A 239 10.38 4.38 -1.43
C ILE A 239 8.98 3.86 -1.71
N VAL A 240 8.88 2.59 -2.10
CA VAL A 240 7.63 1.82 -2.14
C VAL A 240 7.47 1.17 -0.77
N ASP A 241 6.42 1.55 -0.04
CA ASP A 241 6.20 1.10 1.33
C ASP A 241 5.36 -0.19 1.35
N SER A 242 6.03 -1.32 1.16
CA SER A 242 5.47 -2.66 1.21
C SER A 242 5.06 -3.07 2.62
N TYR A 243 5.73 -2.55 3.66
CA TYR A 243 5.32 -2.74 5.06
C TYR A 243 3.90 -2.23 5.27
N ALA A 244 3.68 -0.94 4.99
CA ALA A 244 2.36 -0.32 5.12
C ALA A 244 1.32 -0.97 4.18
N LEU A 245 1.72 -1.38 2.97
CA LEU A 245 0.80 -2.05 2.05
C LEU A 245 0.29 -3.37 2.61
N VAL A 246 1.17 -4.23 3.15
CA VAL A 246 0.77 -5.50 3.77
C VAL A 246 -0.10 -5.23 5.01
N ASP A 247 0.28 -4.25 5.81
CA ASP A 247 -0.48 -3.85 7.00
C ASP A 247 -1.92 -3.47 6.67
N ASN A 248 -2.07 -2.62 5.65
CA ASN A 248 -3.35 -2.10 5.20
C ASN A 248 -4.18 -3.16 4.48
N ALA A 249 -3.56 -4.02 3.66
CA ALA A 249 -4.24 -5.13 3.02
C ALA A 249 -4.77 -6.15 4.05
N VAL A 250 -4.04 -6.38 5.15
CA VAL A 250 -4.51 -7.27 6.22
C VAL A 250 -5.61 -6.63 7.05
N ALA A 251 -5.50 -5.32 7.34
CA ALA A 251 -6.50 -4.59 8.11
C ALA A 251 -7.82 -4.41 7.35
N ASP A 252 -7.73 -4.18 6.03
CA ASP A 252 -8.86 -3.94 5.15
C ASP A 252 -8.69 -4.66 3.80
N PRO A 253 -8.92 -5.98 3.77
CA PRO A 253 -8.72 -6.78 2.56
C PRO A 253 -9.63 -6.35 1.40
N ALA A 254 -10.85 -5.86 1.69
CA ALA A 254 -11.81 -5.47 0.67
C ALA A 254 -11.29 -4.30 -0.20
N ALA A 255 -10.51 -3.39 0.38
CA ALA A 255 -9.84 -2.30 -0.34
C ALA A 255 -8.93 -2.75 -1.48
N TYR A 256 -8.36 -3.94 -1.34
CA TYR A 256 -7.43 -4.51 -2.30
C TYR A 256 -8.10 -5.59 -3.16
N GLY A 257 -9.43 -5.73 -3.07
CA GLY A 257 -10.17 -6.81 -3.75
C GLY A 257 -9.91 -8.20 -3.17
N LEU A 258 -9.38 -8.26 -1.95
CA LEU A 258 -8.99 -9.50 -1.29
C LEU A 258 -10.10 -10.00 -0.36
N THR A 259 -10.17 -11.32 -0.21
CA THR A 259 -11.00 -12.01 0.78
C THR A 259 -10.19 -12.91 1.70
N ASN A 260 -8.92 -13.22 1.35
CA ASN A 260 -8.02 -14.01 2.17
C ASN A 260 -6.62 -13.37 2.26
N VAL A 261 -6.21 -13.03 3.48
CA VAL A 261 -4.93 -12.36 3.76
C VAL A 261 -4.08 -13.12 4.77
N THR A 262 -4.39 -14.40 5.02
CA THR A 262 -3.75 -15.18 6.09
C THR A 262 -3.17 -16.50 5.63
N THR A 263 -3.81 -17.16 4.65
CA THR A 263 -3.40 -18.47 4.16
C THR A 263 -3.05 -18.38 2.68
N PRO A 264 -2.01 -19.10 2.23
CA PRO A 264 -1.58 -19.01 0.84
C PRO A 264 -2.49 -19.79 -0.11
N VAL A 265 -2.47 -19.43 -1.39
CA VAL A 265 -3.09 -20.23 -2.45
C VAL A 265 -2.37 -21.57 -2.62
N TRP A 266 -1.03 -21.56 -2.66
CA TRP A 266 -0.16 -22.72 -2.76
C TRP A 266 0.41 -23.08 -1.37
N SER A 267 0.03 -24.24 -0.84
CA SER A 267 0.51 -24.71 0.47
C SER A 267 1.84 -25.47 0.44
N GLY A 268 2.48 -25.57 -0.72
CA GLY A 268 3.77 -26.25 -0.86
C GLY A 268 4.96 -25.31 -0.73
N ASN A 269 6.13 -25.81 -1.08
CA ASN A 269 7.35 -25.02 -1.24
C ASN A 269 7.64 -24.77 -2.74
N TYR A 270 8.65 -23.95 -3.02
CA TYR A 270 9.06 -23.62 -4.38
C TYR A 270 9.94 -24.68 -5.07
N THR A 271 10.44 -25.68 -4.34
CA THR A 271 11.39 -26.69 -4.86
C THR A 271 10.71 -27.97 -5.36
N SER A 272 9.41 -28.17 -5.09
CA SER A 272 8.69 -29.36 -5.54
C SER A 272 7.20 -29.13 -5.78
N ALA A 273 6.73 -29.49 -6.98
CA ALA A 273 5.32 -29.47 -7.35
C ALA A 273 4.44 -30.47 -6.57
N SER A 274 5.04 -31.44 -5.86
CA SER A 274 4.31 -32.42 -5.05
C SER A 274 4.37 -32.12 -3.54
N SER A 275 4.90 -30.96 -3.15
CA SER A 275 5.09 -30.59 -1.74
C SER A 275 3.82 -30.06 -1.07
N GLY A 276 2.79 -29.70 -1.85
CA GLY A 276 1.54 -29.15 -1.32
C GLY A 276 0.39 -29.23 -2.32
N THR A 277 -0.63 -28.42 -2.08
CA THR A 277 -1.85 -28.36 -2.89
C THR A 277 -2.30 -26.92 -3.10
N LEU A 278 -3.01 -26.65 -4.20
CA LEU A 278 -3.69 -25.38 -4.39
C LEU A 278 -4.99 -25.34 -3.57
N ALA A 279 -5.23 -24.26 -2.85
CA ALA A 279 -6.51 -23.97 -2.19
C ALA A 279 -7.65 -23.85 -3.21
N THR A 280 -7.34 -23.34 -4.40
CA THR A 280 -8.26 -23.23 -5.53
C THR A 280 -7.51 -23.28 -6.87
N THR A 281 -8.15 -23.85 -7.89
CA THR A 281 -7.65 -23.81 -9.28
C THR A 281 -8.34 -22.75 -10.13
N ASP A 282 -9.33 -22.05 -9.58
CA ASP A 282 -10.03 -20.95 -10.23
C ASP A 282 -9.25 -19.65 -10.07
N LEU A 283 -8.76 -19.10 -11.19
CA LEU A 283 -7.89 -17.92 -11.20
C LEU A 283 -8.54 -16.70 -10.54
N ALA A 284 -9.81 -16.44 -10.82
CA ALA A 284 -10.55 -15.33 -10.21
C ALA A 284 -10.69 -15.45 -8.68
N THR A 285 -10.64 -16.67 -8.15
CA THR A 285 -10.57 -16.90 -6.70
C THR A 285 -9.15 -16.73 -6.18
N GLN A 286 -8.11 -17.09 -6.95
CA GLN A 286 -6.71 -16.85 -6.56
C GLN A 286 -6.42 -15.34 -6.44
N ASP A 287 -7.01 -14.52 -7.31
CA ASP A 287 -6.85 -13.06 -7.29
C ASP A 287 -7.42 -12.39 -6.04
N GLN A 288 -8.18 -13.13 -5.21
CA GLN A 288 -8.72 -12.64 -3.94
C GLN A 288 -7.82 -13.00 -2.74
N TYR A 289 -6.67 -13.62 -2.97
CA TYR A 289 -5.70 -13.98 -1.94
C TYR A 289 -4.54 -12.98 -1.94
N LEU A 290 -4.05 -12.59 -0.77
CA LEU A 290 -2.82 -11.79 -0.65
C LEU A 290 -1.57 -12.61 -0.98
N PHE A 291 -1.52 -13.84 -0.47
CA PHE A 291 -0.33 -14.69 -0.50
C PHE A 291 -0.47 -15.82 -1.53
N TRP A 292 0.50 -15.90 -2.44
CA TRP A 292 0.61 -17.01 -3.38
C TRP A 292 1.13 -18.26 -2.66
N ASP A 293 2.30 -18.16 -2.04
CA ASP A 293 2.89 -19.19 -1.19
C ASP A 293 3.10 -18.65 0.23
N HIS A 294 3.91 -19.31 1.06
CA HIS A 294 4.07 -18.89 2.44
C HIS A 294 4.73 -17.52 2.62
N LEU A 295 5.41 -16.98 1.61
CA LEU A 295 6.17 -15.74 1.70
C LEU A 295 5.72 -14.71 0.65
N HIS A 296 5.47 -15.17 -0.57
CA HIS A 296 5.32 -14.29 -1.72
C HIS A 296 3.86 -13.89 -1.97
N PRO A 297 3.62 -12.65 -2.42
CA PRO A 297 2.28 -12.20 -2.78
C PRO A 297 1.78 -12.87 -4.06
N THR A 298 0.46 -12.89 -4.24
CA THR A 298 -0.17 -13.19 -5.52
C THR A 298 0.06 -12.08 -6.55
N GLU A 299 -0.35 -12.31 -7.79
CA GLU A 299 -0.42 -11.27 -8.83
C GLU A 299 -1.18 -10.02 -8.34
N THR A 300 -2.28 -10.18 -7.59
CA THR A 300 -3.01 -9.05 -7.00
C THR A 300 -2.14 -8.22 -6.05
N GLY A 301 -1.35 -8.88 -5.19
CA GLY A 301 -0.42 -8.19 -4.30
C GLY A 301 0.72 -7.50 -5.05
N HIS A 302 1.28 -8.15 -6.08
CA HIS A 302 2.30 -7.53 -6.95
C HIS A 302 1.76 -6.32 -7.72
N LEU A 303 0.52 -6.38 -8.21
CA LEU A 303 -0.12 -5.26 -8.89
C LEU A 303 -0.36 -4.09 -7.94
N ALA A 304 -0.73 -4.33 -6.68
CA ALA A 304 -0.87 -3.29 -5.67
C ALA A 304 0.47 -2.57 -5.40
N LEU A 305 1.57 -3.33 -5.31
CA LEU A 305 2.92 -2.78 -5.18
C LEU A 305 3.32 -1.96 -6.43
N ALA A 306 2.99 -2.44 -7.63
CA ALA A 306 3.24 -1.70 -8.87
C ALA A 306 2.46 -0.38 -8.93
N GLN A 307 1.20 -0.36 -8.48
CA GLN A 307 0.39 0.86 -8.40
C GLN A 307 0.95 1.85 -7.37
N GLN A 308 1.43 1.38 -6.22
CA GLN A 308 2.10 2.23 -5.23
C GLN A 308 3.40 2.81 -5.82
N ALA A 309 4.18 2.01 -6.56
CA ALA A 309 5.35 2.47 -7.29
C ALA A 309 4.99 3.57 -8.31
N GLU A 310 3.93 3.40 -9.10
CA GLU A 310 3.43 4.42 -10.03
C GLU A 310 3.09 5.73 -9.31
N GLN A 311 2.42 5.65 -8.15
CA GLN A 311 2.11 6.83 -7.34
C GLN A 311 3.37 7.57 -6.90
N VAL A 312 4.35 6.84 -6.35
CA VAL A 312 5.65 7.40 -5.92
C VAL A 312 6.36 8.07 -7.10
N LEU A 313 6.39 7.44 -8.27
CA LEU A 313 7.07 7.97 -9.46
C LEU A 313 6.33 9.17 -10.09
N SER A 314 5.00 9.19 -10.05
CA SER A 314 4.22 10.32 -10.55
C SER A 314 4.54 11.62 -9.81
N GLY A 315 5.06 11.51 -8.58
CA GLY A 315 5.26 12.64 -7.68
C GLY A 315 3.95 13.31 -7.27
N THR A 316 2.80 12.65 -7.50
CA THR A 316 1.51 13.07 -6.95
C THR A 316 1.62 12.98 -5.44
N PRO A 317 1.56 14.12 -4.73
CA PRO A 317 1.71 14.09 -3.29
C PRO A 317 0.57 13.26 -2.67
N PRO A 318 0.83 12.57 -1.53
CA PRO A 318 -0.20 11.84 -0.77
C PRO A 318 -1.43 12.69 -0.46
N LEU A 319 -1.27 14.01 -0.44
CA LEU A 319 -2.30 15.00 -0.23
C LEU A 319 -2.24 16.09 -1.30
N THR A 320 -3.33 16.30 -2.01
CA THR A 320 -3.50 17.44 -2.91
C THR A 320 -4.65 18.32 -2.46
N VAL A 321 -4.44 19.64 -2.51
CA VAL A 321 -5.45 20.62 -2.12
C VAL A 321 -5.56 21.67 -3.22
N ALA A 322 -6.79 21.91 -3.67
CA ALA A 322 -7.13 22.97 -4.60
C ALA A 322 -8.18 23.88 -4.00
N ASN A 323 -7.94 25.19 -4.08
CA ASN A 323 -8.91 26.20 -3.71
C ASN A 323 -9.89 26.39 -4.88
N ALA A 324 -11.07 25.80 -4.75
CA ALA A 324 -12.13 25.87 -5.75
C ALA A 324 -12.77 27.27 -5.87
N THR A 325 -12.59 28.15 -4.88
CA THR A 325 -12.98 29.57 -5.01
C THR A 325 -12.11 30.30 -6.03
N THR A 326 -10.80 30.08 -5.97
CA THR A 326 -9.81 30.82 -6.79
C THR A 326 -9.30 30.04 -8.00
N GLY A 327 -9.49 28.72 -8.03
CA GLY A 327 -8.91 27.80 -9.00
C GLY A 327 -7.42 27.51 -8.79
N ALA A 328 -6.83 27.95 -7.67
CA ALA A 328 -5.41 27.79 -7.38
C ALA A 328 -5.13 26.48 -6.62
N SER A 329 -3.97 25.87 -6.88
CA SER A 329 -3.43 24.82 -6.01
C SER A 329 -2.93 25.43 -4.71
N VAL A 330 -3.18 24.74 -3.60
CA VAL A 330 -2.72 25.10 -2.26
C VAL A 330 -1.61 24.12 -1.88
N PRO A 331 -0.38 24.59 -1.60
CA PRO A 331 0.65 23.75 -1.02
C PRO A 331 0.16 23.17 0.30
N ALA A 332 0.15 21.84 0.40
CA ALA A 332 -0.35 21.12 1.56
C ALA A 332 0.57 19.93 1.85
N ALA A 333 0.76 19.66 3.13
CA ALA A 333 1.42 18.46 3.65
C ALA A 333 0.59 17.95 4.81
N GLY A 334 0.54 16.63 4.97
CA GLY A 334 -0.03 16.01 6.17
C GLY A 334 0.90 16.19 7.36
N GLU A 335 0.31 16.16 8.55
CA GLU A 335 1.03 16.08 9.82
C GLU A 335 0.64 14.78 10.54
N PRO A 336 1.51 14.18 11.36
CA PRO A 336 1.16 13.00 12.15
C PRO A 336 -0.11 13.24 12.97
N TYR A 337 -1.07 12.33 12.89
CA TYR A 337 -2.32 12.41 13.64
C TYR A 337 -2.11 11.94 15.09
N THR A 338 -2.49 12.78 16.05
CA THR A 338 -2.29 12.51 17.50
C THR A 338 -3.57 12.59 18.32
N SER A 339 -4.72 12.58 17.65
CA SER A 339 -6.05 12.85 18.23
C SER A 339 -6.77 11.53 18.57
N PRO A 340 -7.83 11.51 19.40
CA PRO A 340 -8.31 10.27 20.04
C PRO A 340 -9.02 9.26 19.12
N VAL A 341 -9.37 9.64 17.89
CA VAL A 341 -10.03 8.70 16.95
C VAL A 341 -8.99 7.73 16.41
N SER A 342 -9.10 6.44 16.74
CA SER A 342 -8.22 5.41 16.20
C SER A 342 -8.42 5.24 14.69
N GLY A 343 -7.35 4.91 13.97
CA GLY A 343 -7.39 4.67 12.52
C GLY A 343 -6.45 5.62 11.80
N PRO A 344 -6.78 6.93 11.72
CA PRO A 344 -5.93 7.89 11.01
C PRO A 344 -4.50 7.95 11.55
N GLU A 345 -3.55 8.03 10.63
CA GLU A 345 -2.12 8.23 10.90
C GLU A 345 -1.63 9.61 10.47
N GLN A 346 -2.29 10.20 9.47
CA GLN A 346 -1.99 11.54 8.95
C GLN A 346 -3.19 12.47 9.11
N ALA A 347 -2.93 13.75 9.28
CA ALA A 347 -3.94 14.78 9.48
C ALA A 347 -3.70 15.97 8.55
N TYR A 348 -4.77 16.52 8.00
CA TYR A 348 -4.75 17.81 7.34
C TYR A 348 -5.97 18.64 7.73
N THR A 349 -5.72 19.83 8.26
CA THR A 349 -6.76 20.78 8.69
C THR A 349 -6.67 22.07 7.88
N ALA A 350 -7.76 22.43 7.23
CA ALA A 350 -7.92 23.67 6.46
C ALA A 350 -9.29 24.32 6.74
N VAL A 351 -9.41 24.93 7.93
CA VAL A 351 -10.60 25.69 8.33
C VAL A 351 -10.53 27.09 7.72
N THR A 352 -11.08 27.23 6.51
CA THR A 352 -11.13 28.49 5.77
C THR A 352 -12.55 28.80 5.28
N ALA A 353 -12.79 30.04 4.87
CA ALA A 353 -14.04 30.44 4.21
C ALA A 353 -14.06 30.10 2.70
N ASP A 354 -12.93 29.63 2.15
CA ASP A 354 -12.83 29.24 0.75
C ASP A 354 -13.36 27.82 0.54
N ARG A 355 -13.85 27.57 -0.68
CA ARG A 355 -14.20 26.22 -1.12
C ARG A 355 -12.92 25.45 -1.41
N LEU A 356 -12.75 24.27 -0.81
CA LEU A 356 -11.56 23.44 -1.00
C LEU A 356 -11.91 22.07 -1.57
N ASN A 357 -11.12 21.61 -2.54
CA ASN A 357 -11.11 20.22 -2.98
C ASN A 357 -9.84 19.59 -2.39
N ILE A 358 -10.02 18.67 -1.44
CA ILE A 358 -8.95 17.98 -0.73
C ILE A 358 -8.97 16.52 -1.15
N THR A 359 -7.84 15.98 -1.58
CA THR A 359 -7.74 14.57 -1.98
C THR A 359 -6.52 13.96 -1.32
N ALA A 360 -6.75 12.96 -0.50
CA ALA A 360 -5.72 12.08 0.03
C ALA A 360 -5.68 10.80 -0.80
N SER A 361 -4.52 10.49 -1.38
CA SER A 361 -4.33 9.33 -2.26
C SER A 361 -3.73 8.11 -1.54
N THR A 362 -3.37 8.26 -0.27
CA THR A 362 -2.87 7.17 0.59
C THR A 362 -3.86 6.88 1.71
N PRO A 363 -3.69 5.78 2.46
CA PRO A 363 -4.62 5.38 3.52
C PRO A 363 -4.52 6.24 4.79
N ASP A 364 -5.50 6.08 5.68
CA ASP A 364 -5.50 6.51 7.09
C ASP A 364 -5.37 8.03 7.31
N TRP A 365 -6.25 8.80 6.69
CA TRP A 365 -6.28 10.26 6.81
C TRP A 365 -7.40 10.81 7.69
N PHE A 366 -7.05 11.79 8.50
CA PHE A 366 -7.97 12.76 9.08
C PHE A 366 -7.96 14.04 8.23
N LEU A 367 -9.06 14.33 7.56
CA LEU A 367 -9.25 15.56 6.77
C LEU A 367 -10.28 16.45 7.46
N HIS A 368 -9.93 17.73 7.68
CA HIS A 368 -10.80 18.69 8.32
C HIS A 368 -10.91 19.99 7.53
N GLY A 369 -12.13 20.37 7.15
CA GLY A 369 -12.44 21.55 6.33
C GLY A 369 -13.36 22.54 7.04
N GLY A 370 -13.30 23.80 6.63
CA GLY A 370 -14.12 24.87 7.21
C GLY A 370 -15.48 25.11 6.53
N ALA A 371 -16.16 26.17 6.94
CA ALA A 371 -17.51 26.52 6.48
C ALA A 371 -17.60 26.92 4.98
N GLY A 372 -16.46 27.08 4.29
CA GLY A 372 -16.44 27.38 2.86
C GLY A 372 -17.06 26.29 1.99
N GLY A 373 -17.01 25.02 2.41
CA GLY A 373 -17.51 23.88 1.63
C GLY A 373 -16.49 23.32 0.64
N GLY A 374 -16.94 22.42 -0.25
CA GLY A 374 -16.10 21.84 -1.30
C GLY A 374 -16.19 20.32 -1.37
N SER A 375 -15.06 19.64 -1.55
CA SER A 375 -15.00 18.18 -1.56
C SER A 375 -13.81 17.62 -0.78
N MET A 376 -14.00 16.46 -0.17
CA MET A 376 -12.92 15.65 0.41
C MET A 376 -13.00 14.23 -0.13
N THR A 377 -11.86 13.68 -0.53
CA THR A 377 -11.75 12.32 -1.07
C THR A 377 -10.57 11.62 -0.41
N VAL A 378 -10.79 10.38 0.03
CA VAL A 378 -9.76 9.50 0.59
C VAL A 378 -9.69 8.20 -0.21
N ALA A 379 -8.60 7.45 -0.07
CA ALA A 379 -8.32 6.27 -0.89
C ALA A 379 -8.76 4.95 -0.24
N SER A 380 -8.16 4.56 0.88
CA SER A 380 -8.44 3.32 1.61
C SER A 380 -8.08 3.46 3.10
N GLY A 381 -8.16 2.38 3.89
CA GLY A 381 -7.83 2.42 5.32
C GLY A 381 -8.94 3.01 6.19
N THR A 382 -8.60 3.45 7.40
CA THR A 382 -9.55 4.05 8.35
C THR A 382 -9.45 5.57 8.33
N ASN A 383 -10.41 6.23 7.70
CA ASN A 383 -10.36 7.69 7.50
C ASN A 383 -11.43 8.45 8.28
N VAL A 384 -11.17 9.73 8.50
CA VAL A 384 -12.12 10.68 9.09
C VAL A 384 -12.20 11.92 8.23
N LEU A 385 -13.39 12.23 7.70
CA LEU A 385 -13.66 13.43 6.91
C LEU A 385 -14.63 14.33 7.70
N GLN A 386 -14.10 15.43 8.24
CA GLN A 386 -14.84 16.35 9.11
C GLN A 386 -14.99 17.73 8.46
N ALA A 387 -16.17 18.35 8.60
CA ALA A 387 -16.39 19.72 8.20
C ALA A 387 -17.06 20.58 9.29
N ASP A 388 -16.63 21.84 9.38
CA ASP A 388 -17.24 22.88 10.22
C ASP A 388 -18.24 23.69 9.38
N GLY A 389 -19.40 23.11 9.11
CA GLY A 389 -20.46 23.73 8.32
C GLY A 389 -20.19 23.74 6.81
N GLY A 390 -20.99 24.52 6.08
CA GLY A 390 -20.91 24.61 4.62
C GLY A 390 -21.44 23.36 3.89
N SER A 391 -21.39 23.39 2.55
CA SER A 391 -21.87 22.28 1.70
C SER A 391 -20.70 21.47 1.15
N TRP A 392 -20.72 20.16 1.39
CA TRP A 392 -19.59 19.26 1.12
C TRP A 392 -19.97 18.05 0.27
N ILE A 393 -19.03 17.60 -0.55
CA ILE A 393 -19.06 16.25 -1.15
C ILE A 393 -17.93 15.46 -0.53
N PHE A 394 -18.27 14.48 0.30
CA PHE A 394 -17.33 13.50 0.81
C PHE A 394 -17.33 12.28 -0.10
N THR A 395 -16.15 11.75 -0.40
CA THR A 395 -15.99 10.48 -1.12
C THR A 395 -15.16 9.57 -0.24
N GLY A 396 -15.83 8.54 0.29
CA GLY A 396 -15.19 7.48 1.05
C GLY A 396 -14.21 6.69 0.21
N GLY A 397 -13.17 6.22 0.87
CA GLY A 397 -12.26 5.24 0.35
C GLY A 397 -12.87 3.85 0.46
N SER A 398 -12.06 2.82 0.26
CA SER A 398 -12.54 1.45 0.30
C SER A 398 -12.54 0.79 1.69
N GLY A 399 -12.12 1.53 2.73
CA GLY A 399 -12.05 1.06 4.11
C GLY A 399 -13.07 1.72 5.02
N VAL A 400 -12.81 1.73 6.33
CA VAL A 400 -13.80 2.23 7.30
C VAL A 400 -13.72 3.74 7.41
N ASP A 401 -14.77 4.43 6.96
CA ASP A 401 -14.78 5.88 6.92
C ASP A 401 -15.78 6.49 7.90
N SER A 402 -15.35 7.55 8.59
CA SER A 402 -16.20 8.38 9.44
C SER A 402 -16.38 9.77 8.84
N PHE A 403 -17.61 10.12 8.54
CA PHE A 403 -17.99 11.41 7.96
C PHE A 403 -18.68 12.28 9.01
N GLY A 404 -18.25 13.52 9.17
CA GLY A 404 -18.80 14.44 10.17
C GLY A 404 -19.07 15.82 9.60
N VAL A 405 -20.23 16.38 9.91
CA VAL A 405 -20.56 17.78 9.62
C VAL A 405 -21.10 18.47 10.87
N ASP A 406 -20.48 19.59 11.27
CA ASP A 406 -20.97 20.43 12.37
C ASP A 406 -21.73 21.64 11.84
N ILE A 407 -23.05 21.61 12.00
CA ILE A 407 -23.93 22.64 11.44
C ILE A 407 -24.23 23.77 12.42
N ARG A 408 -23.71 23.73 13.65
CA ARG A 408 -24.06 24.71 14.70
C ARG A 408 -23.63 26.14 14.35
N GLY A 409 -22.61 26.27 13.50
CA GLY A 409 -22.11 27.55 12.99
C GLY A 409 -22.80 28.02 11.71
N ASP A 410 -23.69 27.22 11.11
CA ASP A 410 -24.28 27.55 9.82
C ASP A 410 -25.29 28.70 9.91
N THR A 411 -25.22 29.61 8.94
CA THR A 411 -26.14 30.75 8.81
C THR A 411 -27.04 30.65 7.58
N ALA A 412 -26.82 29.63 6.73
CA ALA A 412 -27.56 29.34 5.52
C ALA A 412 -27.76 27.83 5.39
N ALA A 413 -28.71 27.42 4.54
CA ALA A 413 -28.97 26.00 4.32
C ALA A 413 -27.74 25.29 3.72
N THR A 414 -27.41 24.13 4.25
CA THR A 414 -26.24 23.34 3.86
C THR A 414 -26.64 21.98 3.32
N ALA A 415 -25.88 21.50 2.35
CA ALA A 415 -26.12 20.21 1.73
C ALA A 415 -24.82 19.42 1.62
N THR A 416 -24.81 18.25 2.22
CA THR A 416 -23.69 17.31 2.18
C THR A 416 -24.10 16.05 1.45
N ALA A 417 -23.23 15.56 0.56
CA ALA A 417 -23.34 14.24 -0.04
C ALA A 417 -22.14 13.38 0.34
N ILE A 418 -22.40 12.13 0.69
CA ILE A 418 -21.38 11.11 0.92
C ILE A 418 -21.50 10.11 -0.24
N VAL A 419 -20.41 9.98 -0.99
CA VAL A 419 -20.21 9.01 -2.06
C VAL A 419 -19.40 7.85 -1.49
N ASN A 420 -19.74 6.64 -1.93
CA ASN A 420 -19.11 5.39 -1.45
C ASN A 420 -19.33 5.10 0.03
N PHE A 421 -20.55 5.32 0.54
CA PHE A 421 -20.92 4.95 1.92
C PHE A 421 -21.30 3.46 1.99
N HIS A 422 -20.54 2.66 2.74
CA HIS A 422 -20.70 1.22 2.81
C HIS A 422 -20.49 0.64 4.22
N ALA A 423 -20.59 -0.68 4.35
CA ALA A 423 -20.51 -1.39 5.63
C ALA A 423 -19.26 -0.98 6.43
N GLY A 424 -19.45 -0.71 7.71
CA GLY A 424 -18.40 -0.19 8.61
C GLY A 424 -18.43 1.33 8.77
N ASP A 425 -18.93 2.06 7.77
CA ASP A 425 -18.90 3.52 7.78
C ASP A 425 -19.88 4.14 8.77
N SER A 426 -19.58 5.38 9.15
CA SER A 426 -20.49 6.21 9.94
C SER A 426 -20.59 7.63 9.43
N ALA A 427 -21.77 8.23 9.51
CA ALA A 427 -22.02 9.61 9.16
C ALA A 427 -22.71 10.33 10.33
N THR A 428 -22.15 11.46 10.77
CA THR A 428 -22.65 12.23 11.92
C THR A 428 -22.96 13.67 11.55
N ILE A 429 -24.15 14.13 11.94
CA ILE A 429 -24.52 15.55 11.93
C ILE A 429 -24.49 16.07 13.36
N LEU A 430 -23.58 16.98 13.68
CA LEU A 430 -23.47 17.63 14.98
C LEU A 430 -24.37 18.87 15.03
N GLY A 431 -25.05 19.07 16.15
CA GLY A 431 -26.00 20.15 16.37
C GLY A 431 -27.45 19.79 16.04
N VAL A 432 -27.74 18.56 15.61
CA VAL A 432 -29.09 18.10 15.26
C VAL A 432 -29.60 17.10 16.30
N THR A 433 -30.83 17.30 16.76
CA THR A 433 -31.59 16.31 17.53
C THR A 433 -33.00 16.16 17.00
N PRO A 434 -33.65 15.00 17.18
CA PRO A 434 -35.08 14.84 16.90
C PRO A 434 -36.00 15.70 17.79
N ALA A 435 -35.48 16.34 18.85
CA ALA A 435 -36.27 17.23 19.71
C ALA A 435 -36.33 18.65 19.14
N ASP A 436 -35.25 19.09 18.48
CA ASP A 436 -35.09 20.47 18.01
C ASP A 436 -35.32 20.60 16.48
N PHE A 437 -35.27 19.48 15.75
CA PHE A 437 -35.41 19.43 14.29
C PHE A 437 -36.46 18.40 13.85
N ASP A 438 -37.22 18.75 12.82
CA ASP A 438 -37.99 17.80 12.02
C ASP A 438 -37.02 17.05 11.08
N LEU A 439 -37.00 15.73 11.22
CA LEU A 439 -36.07 14.83 10.52
C LEU A 439 -36.84 14.00 9.51
N CYS A 440 -36.66 14.28 8.21
CA CYS A 440 -37.36 13.57 7.14
C CYS A 440 -36.40 12.98 6.10
N TRP A 441 -36.69 11.74 5.69
CA TRP A 441 -35.90 10.99 4.72
C TRP A 441 -36.57 10.98 3.35
N HIS A 442 -35.79 11.20 2.29
CA HIS A 442 -36.24 11.25 0.91
C HIS A 442 -35.31 10.46 -0.01
N ASP A 443 -35.88 9.66 -0.91
CA ASP A 443 -35.12 8.92 -1.92
C ASP A 443 -34.89 9.75 -3.19
N GLY A 444 -33.72 9.55 -3.82
CA GLY A 444 -33.38 10.16 -5.11
C GLY A 444 -33.07 11.66 -5.02
N HIS A 445 -32.90 12.20 -3.82
CA HIS A 445 -32.50 13.58 -3.57
C HIS A 445 -30.98 13.67 -3.38
N GLY A 446 -30.41 14.88 -3.47
CA GLY A 446 -29.01 15.14 -3.16
C GLY A 446 -28.36 16.26 -3.99
N PRO A 447 -27.29 16.90 -3.49
CA PRO A 447 -26.59 17.96 -4.21
C PRO A 447 -25.65 17.45 -5.30
N GLY A 448 -25.33 18.31 -6.28
CA GLY A 448 -24.21 18.08 -7.20
C GLY A 448 -24.31 16.86 -8.13
N GLY A 449 -25.50 16.29 -8.31
CA GLY A 449 -25.69 15.04 -9.08
C GLY A 449 -25.45 13.76 -8.28
N HIS A 450 -25.09 13.87 -7.00
CA HIS A 450 -24.93 12.75 -6.08
C HIS A 450 -26.26 12.49 -5.37
N THR A 451 -27.15 11.75 -6.04
CA THR A 451 -28.49 11.45 -5.52
C THR A 451 -28.52 10.14 -4.74
N GLY A 452 -29.34 10.06 -3.69
CA GLY A 452 -29.57 8.85 -2.92
C GLY A 452 -30.54 9.09 -1.77
N LEU A 453 -30.33 8.37 -0.67
CA LEU A 453 -31.13 8.49 0.54
C LEU A 453 -30.70 9.77 1.29
N THR A 454 -31.59 10.75 1.36
CA THR A 454 -31.30 12.08 1.91
C THR A 454 -32.10 12.35 3.17
N LEU A 455 -31.39 12.63 4.26
CA LEU A 455 -31.98 13.20 5.47
C LEU A 455 -32.04 14.72 5.34
N TYR A 456 -33.18 15.32 5.62
CA TYR A 456 -33.31 16.75 5.88
C TYR A 456 -33.58 16.96 7.37
N ALA A 457 -32.83 17.88 7.97
CA ALA A 457 -33.04 18.38 9.32
C ALA A 457 -33.52 19.82 9.25
N THR A 458 -34.81 20.05 9.54
CA THR A 458 -35.44 21.38 9.47
C THR A 458 -35.92 21.80 10.86
N GLY A 459 -35.37 22.89 11.39
CA GLY A 459 -35.72 23.41 12.71
C GLY A 459 -36.28 24.84 12.64
N PRO A 460 -37.02 25.30 13.66
CA PRO A 460 -37.56 26.66 13.71
C PRO A 460 -36.48 27.74 13.93
N ASP A 461 -35.35 27.37 14.54
CA ASP A 461 -34.32 28.29 15.02
C ASP A 461 -32.99 28.19 14.25
N GLY A 462 -32.97 27.56 13.08
CA GLY A 462 -31.75 27.39 12.28
C GLY A 462 -31.99 27.06 10.80
N PRO A 463 -30.95 27.17 9.95
CA PRO A 463 -31.04 26.77 8.55
C PRO A 463 -31.23 25.26 8.39
N THR A 464 -31.91 24.84 7.31
CA THR A 464 -32.03 23.41 6.98
C THR A 464 -30.68 22.82 6.60
N ALA A 465 -30.31 21.71 7.22
CA ALA A 465 -29.18 20.89 6.80
C ALA A 465 -29.69 19.63 6.10
N SER A 466 -29.01 19.19 5.05
CA SER A 466 -29.28 17.90 4.41
C SER A 466 -28.04 17.04 4.29
N LEU A 467 -28.18 15.75 4.54
CA LEU A 467 -27.13 14.75 4.39
C LEU A 467 -27.62 13.64 3.46
N THR A 468 -26.93 13.46 2.35
CA THR A 468 -27.24 12.46 1.32
C THR A 468 -26.26 11.30 1.37
N LEU A 469 -26.75 10.07 1.45
CA LEU A 469 -25.98 8.86 1.21
C LEU A 469 -26.20 8.43 -0.25
N ALA A 470 -25.26 8.79 -1.12
CA ALA A 470 -25.41 8.65 -2.57
C ALA A 470 -25.55 7.17 -2.96
N GLY A 471 -26.47 6.87 -3.88
CA GLY A 471 -26.74 5.51 -4.34
C GLY A 471 -27.57 4.63 -3.39
N LEU A 472 -27.76 5.03 -2.13
CA LEU A 472 -28.66 4.33 -1.21
C LEU A 472 -30.12 4.77 -1.37
N THR A 473 -31.03 3.98 -0.81
CA THR A 473 -32.46 4.27 -0.74
C THR A 473 -33.00 3.94 0.65
N SER A 474 -34.22 4.34 0.96
CA SER A 474 -34.93 4.06 2.21
C SER A 474 -35.04 2.56 2.53
N GLY A 475 -34.87 1.70 1.51
CA GLY A 475 -34.71 0.26 1.69
C GLY A 475 -33.61 -0.10 2.69
N ALA A 476 -32.50 0.64 2.70
CA ALA A 476 -31.35 0.43 3.59
C ALA A 476 -31.68 0.67 5.08
N LEU A 477 -32.63 1.56 5.38
CA LEU A 477 -33.14 1.73 6.75
C LEU A 477 -34.03 0.55 7.16
N SER A 478 -34.88 0.09 6.23
CA SER A 478 -35.90 -0.93 6.52
C SER A 478 -35.36 -2.36 6.62
N ASN A 479 -34.27 -2.67 5.91
CA ASN A 479 -33.67 -4.00 5.88
C ASN A 479 -32.55 -4.18 6.91
N GLY A 480 -32.27 -3.16 7.73
CA GLY A 480 -31.21 -3.19 8.74
C GLY A 480 -29.80 -3.01 8.17
N GLN A 481 -29.64 -2.53 6.94
CA GLN A 481 -28.33 -2.12 6.41
C GLN A 481 -27.82 -0.85 7.12
N LEU A 482 -28.73 0.04 7.53
CA LEU A 482 -28.40 1.26 8.28
C LEU A 482 -29.04 1.25 9.66
N THR A 483 -28.25 1.63 10.68
CA THR A 483 -28.74 1.96 12.03
C THR A 483 -28.64 3.46 12.23
N VAL A 484 -29.66 4.06 12.85
CA VAL A 484 -29.67 5.49 13.15
C VAL A 484 -29.83 5.73 14.65
N THR A 485 -29.00 6.59 15.20
CA THR A 485 -28.98 6.92 16.63
C THR A 485 -28.94 8.43 16.84
N SER A 486 -29.55 8.89 17.92
CA SER A 486 -29.43 10.27 18.40
C SER A 486 -28.76 10.25 19.77
N GLY A 487 -27.83 11.17 20.02
CA GLY A 487 -27.09 11.19 21.26
C GLY A 487 -26.31 12.49 21.46
N THR A 488 -25.19 12.38 22.17
CA THR A 488 -24.22 13.46 22.33
C THR A 488 -22.81 12.95 22.07
N MET A 489 -22.01 13.78 21.41
CA MET A 489 -20.57 13.59 21.17
C MET A 489 -19.84 14.78 21.81
N ASP A 490 -19.01 14.52 22.82
CA ASP A 490 -18.35 15.56 23.64
C ASP A 490 -19.32 16.62 24.19
N GLY A 491 -20.51 16.18 24.61
CA GLY A 491 -21.57 17.06 25.12
C GLY A 491 -22.33 17.82 24.03
N THR A 492 -21.96 17.67 22.76
CA THR A 492 -22.67 18.25 21.62
C THR A 492 -23.74 17.30 21.12
N PRO A 493 -25.00 17.73 20.93
CA PRO A 493 -26.03 16.87 20.38
C PRO A 493 -25.69 16.39 18.97
N CYS A 494 -25.97 15.13 18.66
CA CYS A 494 -25.64 14.56 17.36
C CYS A 494 -26.71 13.57 16.87
N TYR A 495 -26.76 13.44 15.54
CA TYR A 495 -27.53 12.44 14.84
C TYR A 495 -26.58 11.62 13.96
N THR A 496 -26.48 10.31 14.23
CA THR A 496 -25.50 9.44 13.61
C THR A 496 -26.17 8.31 12.85
N ILE A 497 -25.66 8.03 11.65
CA ILE A 497 -26.05 6.93 10.78
C ILE A 497 -24.86 5.99 10.69
N HIS A 498 -25.07 4.71 10.97
CA HIS A 498 -24.07 3.66 10.85
C HIS A 498 -24.48 2.67 9.76
N ALA A 499 -23.54 2.32 8.88
CA ALA A 499 -23.71 1.20 7.96
C ALA A 499 -23.28 -0.09 8.66
N ASN A 500 -24.23 -0.99 8.88
CA ASN A 500 -23.99 -2.23 9.59
C ASN A 500 -23.15 -3.20 8.74
N ALA A 501 -22.29 -3.96 9.42
CA ALA A 501 -21.46 -5.01 8.83
C ALA A 501 -22.25 -6.28 8.48
#